data_AF-A0A927LBY9-F1
#
_entry.id   AF-A0A927LBY9-F1
#
_cell.length_a   1.000
_cell.length_b   1.000
_cell.length_c   1.000
_cell.angle_alpha   90.00
_cell.angle_beta   90.00
_cell.angle_gamma   90.00
#
_symmetry.space_group_name_H-M   'P 1'
#
loop_
_entity.id
_entity.type
_entity.pdbx_description
1 polymer ?
#
loop_
_entity_poly.entity_id
_entity_poly.type
_entity_poly.pdbx_seq_one_letter_code
_entity_poly.pdbx_strand_id
1 'polypeptide(L)' 'MANNFGVCLTGASTARFYPRPGVVCRPIDKITPTEVAVARRAADSRAVVADFVTACAETVAGERSEEQSGDR' A
#
# COMPACT_ATOMS: atom_id res chain seq x y z
N MET A 1 -20.77 -0.59 -10.03
CA MET A 1 -21.81 -0.04 -9.15
C MET A 1 -21.60 -0.59 -7.74
N ALA A 2 -21.69 0.23 -6.71
CA ALA A 2 -21.79 -0.24 -5.33
C ALA A 2 -23.28 -0.26 -4.99
N ASN A 3 -23.88 -1.45 -4.94
CA ASN A 3 -25.33 -1.61 -4.94
C ASN A 3 -25.94 -1.50 -3.52
N ASN A 4 -25.30 -0.73 -2.62
CA ASN A 4 -25.75 -0.52 -1.23
C ASN A 4 -25.97 -1.79 -0.38
N PHE A 5 -25.35 -2.92 -0.75
CA PHE A 5 -25.58 -4.22 -0.10
C PHE A 5 -24.73 -4.51 1.14
N GLY A 6 -23.84 -3.60 1.56
CA GLY A 6 -23.08 -3.81 2.81
C GLY A 6 -21.82 -2.98 2.94
N VAL A 7 -21.00 -3.37 3.92
CA VAL A 7 -19.70 -2.80 4.24
C VAL A 7 -18.59 -3.82 3.96
N CYS A 8 -17.42 -3.35 3.53
CA CYS A 8 -16.23 -4.18 3.38
C CYS A 8 -14.99 -3.46 3.91
N LEU A 9 -13.99 -4.24 4.32
CA LEU A 9 -12.67 -3.72 4.59
C LEU A 9 -11.87 -3.68 3.29
N THR A 10 -11.15 -2.59 3.08
CA THR A 10 -10.28 -2.41 1.92
C THR A 10 -8.96 -1.77 2.35
N GLY A 11 -7.90 -2.00 1.57
CA GLY A 11 -6.62 -1.34 1.79
C GLY A 11 -6.77 0.19 1.65
N ALA A 12 -6.02 0.95 2.44
CA ALA A 12 -6.05 2.41 2.41
C ALA A 12 -5.72 2.99 1.02
N SER A 13 -4.98 2.25 0.18
CA SER A 13 -4.70 2.62 -1.21
C SER A 13 -5.97 2.67 -2.08
N THR A 14 -6.97 1.84 -1.83
CA THR A 14 -8.22 1.81 -2.62
C THR A 14 -8.96 3.14 -2.55
N ALA A 15 -9.03 3.74 -1.36
CA ALA A 15 -9.67 5.05 -1.16
C ALA A 15 -8.93 6.17 -1.91
N ARG A 16 -7.60 6.05 -2.04
CA ARG A 16 -6.74 7.05 -2.69
C ARG A 16 -6.76 6.94 -4.21
N PHE A 17 -6.63 5.73 -4.74
CA PHE A 17 -6.42 5.51 -6.18
C PHE A 17 -7.68 5.10 -6.94
N TYR A 18 -8.68 4.56 -6.25
CA TYR A 18 -9.88 4.02 -6.89
C TYR A 18 -11.16 4.53 -6.22
N PRO A 19 -11.38 5.86 -6.13
CA PRO A 19 -12.62 6.39 -5.61
C PRO A 19 -13.78 5.94 -6.51
N ARG A 20 -14.85 5.44 -5.89
CA ARG A 20 -16.06 5.03 -6.60
C ARG A 20 -17.23 5.96 -6.21
N PRO A 21 -17.98 6.50 -7.18
CA PRO A 21 -19.18 7.27 -6.89
C PRO A 21 -20.14 6.50 -5.97
N GLY A 22 -20.62 7.16 -4.92
CA GLY A 22 -21.52 6.57 -3.93
C GLY A 22 -20.84 5.66 -2.88
N VAL A 23 -19.51 5.51 -2.90
CA VAL A 23 -18.76 4.77 -1.88
C VAL A 23 -18.01 5.75 -0.99
N VAL A 24 -18.16 5.59 0.33
CA VAL A 24 -17.42 6.36 1.32
C VAL A 24 -16.42 5.45 2.03
N CYS A 25 -15.14 5.80 2.01
CA CYS A 25 -14.10 5.13 2.78
C CYS A 25 -13.89 5.86 4.12
N ARG A 26 -13.80 5.09 5.21
CA ARG A 26 -13.48 5.60 6.55
C ARG A 26 -12.21 4.90 7.06
N PRO A 27 -11.21 5.63 7.57
CA PRO A 27 -9.99 5.03 8.13
C PRO A 27 -10.32 4.21 9.38
N ILE A 28 -9.53 3.15 9.61
CA ILE A 28 -9.63 2.26 10.76
C ILE A 28 -8.21 2.04 11.28
N ASP A 29 -7.91 2.58 12.47
CA ASP A 29 -6.54 2.62 13.01
C ASP A 29 -6.30 1.58 14.12
N LYS A 30 -7.36 0.86 14.53
CA LYS A 30 -7.35 -0.12 15.63
C LYS A 30 -7.26 -1.57 15.15
N ILE A 31 -6.68 -1.78 13.98
CA ILE A 31 -6.43 -3.09 13.39
C ILE A 31 -4.97 -3.18 12.97
N THR A 32 -4.43 -4.40 12.95
CA THR A 32 -3.09 -4.62 12.41
C THR A 32 -3.05 -4.16 10.95
N PRO A 33 -2.07 -3.31 10.55
CA PRO A 33 -1.89 -2.92 9.17
C PRO A 33 -1.67 -4.12 8.26
N THR A 34 -2.12 -4.00 7.00
CA THR A 34 -1.80 -5.00 5.98
C THR A 34 -0.41 -4.72 5.41
N GLU A 35 0.40 -5.77 5.27
CA GLU A 35 1.73 -5.68 4.66
C GLU A 35 1.71 -6.16 3.19
N VAL A 36 2.57 -5.58 2.37
CA VAL A 36 2.78 -5.97 0.96
C VAL A 36 4.27 -6.22 0.76
N ALA A 37 4.60 -7.28 0.02
CA ALA A 37 5.97 -7.67 -0.25
C ALA A 37 6.21 -7.99 -1.73
N VAL A 38 7.43 -7.76 -2.20
CA VAL A 38 7.88 -8.18 -3.53
C VAL A 38 8.47 -9.58 -3.43
N ALA A 39 7.79 -10.56 -4.03
CA ALA A 39 8.30 -11.92 -4.15
C ALA A 39 9.08 -12.09 -5.46
N ARG A 40 10.30 -12.64 -5.37
CA ARG A 40 11.11 -13.05 -6.53
C ARG A 40 11.67 -14.45 -6.33
N ARG A 41 12.02 -15.12 -7.43
CA ARG A 41 12.80 -16.37 -7.35
C ARG A 41 14.19 -16.06 -6.77
N ALA A 42 14.66 -16.91 -5.86
CA ALA A 42 15.98 -16.75 -5.24
C ALA A 42 17.11 -16.70 -6.28
N ALA A 43 17.03 -17.57 -7.29
CA ALA A 43 18.01 -17.67 -8.38
C ALA A 43 17.81 -16.64 -9.52
N ASP A 44 16.89 -15.67 -9.39
CA ASP A 44 16.73 -14.63 -10.41
C ASP A 44 17.92 -13.65 -10.36
N SER A 45 18.70 -13.62 -11.43
CA SER A 45 19.93 -12.83 -11.57
C SER A 45 19.80 -11.66 -12.56
N ARG A 46 18.60 -11.43 -13.12
CA ARG A 46 18.38 -10.35 -14.08
C ARG A 46 18.48 -9.01 -13.38
N ALA A 47 19.36 -8.13 -13.86
CA ALA A 47 19.59 -6.80 -13.28
C ALA A 47 18.29 -6.02 -13.06
N VAL A 48 17.39 -6.02 -14.05
CA VAL A 48 16.07 -5.35 -13.95
C VAL A 48 15.22 -5.78 -12.75
N VAL A 49 15.35 -7.05 -12.30
CA VAL A 49 14.63 -7.54 -11.11
C VAL A 49 15.27 -7.00 -9.84
N ALA A 50 16.61 -6.94 -9.79
CA ALA A 50 17.33 -6.35 -8.67
C ALA A 50 17.05 -4.84 -8.56
N ASP A 51 17.10 -4.12 -9.68
CA ASP A 51 16.82 -2.68 -9.74
C ASP A 51 15.40 -2.38 -9.26
N PHE A 52 14.41 -3.19 -9.66
CA PHE A 52 13.03 -3.03 -9.20
C PHE A 52 12.90 -3.23 -7.68
N VAL A 53 13.52 -4.26 -7.12
CA VAL A 53 13.48 -4.51 -5.67
C VAL A 53 14.16 -3.39 -4.89
N THR A 54 15.31 -2.90 -5.38
CA THR A 54 16.02 -1.76 -4.78
C THR A 54 15.16 -0.51 -4.79
N ALA A 55 14.56 -0.16 -5.94
CA ALA A 55 13.68 1.00 -6.05
C ALA A 55 12.46 0.92 -5.11
N CYS A 56 11.85 -0.26 -4.96
CA CYS A 56 10.78 -0.47 -4.00
C CYS A 56 11.25 -0.25 -2.55
N ALA A 57 12.42 -0.77 -2.18
CA ALA A 57 12.97 -0.63 -0.83
C ALA A 57 13.32 0.82 -0.50
N GLU A 58 13.92 1.55 -1.45
CA GLU A 58 14.23 2.97 -1.33
C GLU A 58 12.97 3.83 -1.18
N THR A 59 11.93 3.55 -1.96
CA THR A 59 10.65 4.27 -1.88
C THR A 59 10.04 4.15 -0.48
N VAL A 60 9.97 2.92 0.05
CA VAL A 60 9.42 2.68 1.40
C VAL A 60 10.31 3.30 2.49
N ALA A 61 11.63 3.30 2.31
CA ALA A 61 12.53 3.96 3.26
C ALA A 61 12.30 5.47 3.31
N GLY A 62 12.07 6.11 2.16
CA GLY A 62 11.71 7.53 2.06
C GLY A 62 10.41 7.85 2.77
N GLU A 63 9.34 7.09 2.51
CA GLU A 63 8.03 7.30 3.14
C GLU A 63 8.10 7.21 4.68
N ARG A 64 8.84 6.23 5.22
CA ARG A 64 9.02 6.11 6.67
C ARG A 64 9.73 7.31 7.30
N SER A 65 10.70 7.90 6.60
CA SER A 65 11.43 9.07 7.09
C SER A 65 10.56 10.33 7.13
N GLU A 66 9.62 10.46 6.20
CA GLU A 66 8.64 11.54 6.16
C GLU A 66 7.58 11.39 7.26
N GLU A 67 7.08 10.18 7.49
CA GLU A 67 6.06 9.89 8.51
C GLU A 67 6.61 10.06 9.95
N GLN A 68 7.89 9.73 10.19
CA GLN A 68 8.57 9.99 11.48
C GLN A 68 8.88 11.48 11.73
N SER A 69 8.87 12.32 10.70
CA SER A 69 9.11 13.76 10.82
C SER A 69 7.85 14.57 11.08
N GLY A 70 6.66 14.01 10.83
CA GLY A 70 5.35 14.66 11.01
C GLY A 70 4.78 14.56 12.43
N ASP A 71 5.43 13.85 13.34
CA ASP A 71 5.05 13.65 14.75
C ASP A 71 5.80 14.61 15.71
N ARG A 72 6.03 15.87 15.28
CA ARG A 72 6.57 16.95 16.13
C ARG A 72 5.59 18.11 16.27
#